data_AF-A0AAW0TN17-F1
#
_entry.id   AF-A0AAW0TN17-F1
#
_cell.length_a   1.000
_cell.length_b   1.000
_cell.length_c   1.000
_cell.angle_alpha   90.00
_cell.angle_beta   90.00
_cell.angle_gamma   90.00
#
_symmetry.space_group_name_H-M   'P 1'
#
loop_
_entity.id
_entity.type
_entity.pdbx_description
1 polymer ?
#
loop_
_entity_poly.entity_id
_entity_poly.type
_entity_poly.pdbx_seq_one_letter_code
_entity_poly.pdbx_strand_id
1 'polypeptide(L)'
;MQLTLILTVCLGVILASAPSDGVPAYFTASPMISSRCPMPPGPYPHYMANPADCGSFYMCSWNIAFLMDCPAGLHFNTELQVCDFPINTHCAAAAATKAHVQDTNTTTTAINDATHAPADMITTTAPDYDTTI
;
A
#
# COMPACT_ATOMS: atom_id res chain seq x y z
N MET A 1 50.02 30.67 27.28
CA MET A 1 49.33 29.36 27.36
C MET A 1 47.90 29.35 26.81
N GLN A 2 47.40 30.42 26.14
CA GLN A 2 46.06 30.43 25.49
C GLN A 2 46.09 30.23 23.97
N LEU A 3 47.26 30.26 23.32
CA LEU A 3 47.37 30.20 21.86
C LEU A 3 47.15 28.77 21.30
N THR A 4 47.40 27.73 22.08
CA THR A 4 47.20 26.32 21.70
C THR A 4 45.74 25.86 21.73
N LEU A 5 44.85 26.56 22.45
CA LEU A 5 43.44 26.17 22.58
C LEU A 5 42.63 26.46 21.29
N ILE A 6 43.06 27.44 20.49
CA ILE A 6 42.34 27.89 19.28
C ILE A 6 42.55 26.89 18.13
N LEU A 7 43.75 26.30 18.01
CA LEU A 7 44.07 25.34 16.94
C LEU A 7 43.35 23.99 17.10
N THR A 8 43.08 23.55 18.33
CA THR A 8 42.35 22.30 18.60
C THR A 8 40.86 22.41 18.31
N VAL A 9 40.27 23.61 18.35
CA VAL A 9 38.87 23.83 17.96
C VAL A 9 38.70 23.77 16.44
N CYS A 10 39.72 24.14 15.65
CA CYS A 10 39.66 24.09 14.19
C CYS A 10 39.89 22.69 13.59
N LEU A 11 40.58 21.78 14.28
CA LEU A 11 40.77 20.39 13.83
C LEU A 11 39.74 19.41 14.44
N GLY A 12 39.03 19.83 15.50
CA GLY A 12 38.12 18.99 16.27
C GLY A 12 36.66 18.94 15.80
N VAL A 13 36.33 19.55 14.66
CA VAL A 13 34.99 19.46 14.05
C VAL A 13 35.12 18.80 12.68
N ILE A 14 35.66 17.59 12.65
CA ILE A 14 35.41 16.68 11.54
C ILE A 14 33.93 16.31 11.64
N LEU A 15 33.17 16.95 10.79
CA LEU A 15 31.74 16.87 10.56
C LEU A 15 31.24 15.42 10.60
N ALA A 16 30.87 14.93 11.79
CA ALA A 16 29.80 13.95 11.92
C ALA A 16 28.45 14.69 11.94
N SER A 17 28.25 15.61 11.00
CA SER A 17 26.89 15.97 10.59
C SER A 17 26.60 15.10 9.38
N ALA A 18 26.07 13.90 9.59
CA ALA A 18 25.21 13.35 8.56
C ALA A 18 24.07 14.37 8.43
N PRO A 19 23.95 15.09 7.32
CA PRO A 19 22.77 15.89 7.14
C PRO A 19 21.63 14.88 7.03
N SER A 20 20.74 14.85 8.01
CA SER A 20 19.38 14.38 7.76
C SER A 20 18.71 15.47 6.92
N ASP A 21 19.20 15.63 5.68
CA ASP A 21 18.52 16.32 4.62
C ASP A 21 17.12 15.74 4.58
N GLY A 22 16.11 16.59 4.54
CA GLY A 22 14.70 16.23 4.64
C GLY A 22 14.21 15.37 3.47
N VAL A 23 14.76 14.15 3.34
CA VAL A 23 14.18 13.10 2.53
C VAL A 23 12.81 12.80 3.10
N PRO A 24 11.75 12.80 2.27
CA PRO A 24 10.48 12.26 2.71
C PRO A 24 10.75 10.86 3.23
N ALA A 25 10.19 10.49 4.38
CA ALA A 25 10.31 9.14 4.93
C ALA A 25 9.57 8.18 4.00
N TYR A 26 10.19 7.82 2.89
CA TYR A 26 9.73 6.71 2.07
C TYR A 26 10.01 5.44 2.85
N PHE A 27 8.96 4.65 3.10
CA PHE A 27 9.11 3.38 3.80
C PHE A 27 9.75 2.39 2.83
N THR A 28 11.03 2.11 3.01
CA THR A 28 11.70 1.02 2.27
C THR A 28 11.37 -0.32 2.90
N ALA A 29 11.32 -1.34 2.07
CA ALA A 29 11.18 -2.70 2.53
C ALA A 29 12.49 -3.23 3.13
N SER A 30 12.36 -4.32 3.90
CA SER A 30 13.51 -5.10 4.37
C SER A 30 14.41 -5.55 3.20
N PRO A 31 15.73 -5.76 3.43
CA PRO A 31 16.65 -6.25 2.40
C PRO A 31 16.17 -7.52 1.69
N MET A 32 15.44 -8.41 2.39
CA MET A 32 14.90 -9.65 1.82
C MET A 32 13.78 -9.43 0.80
N ILE A 33 13.05 -8.33 0.91
CA ILE A 33 12.04 -7.93 -0.09
C ILE A 33 12.73 -7.20 -1.23
N SER A 34 13.63 -6.27 -0.92
CA SER A 34 14.42 -5.52 -1.91
C SER A 34 15.24 -6.44 -2.82
N SER A 35 15.77 -7.56 -2.31
CA SER A 35 16.50 -8.56 -3.12
C SER A 35 15.63 -9.30 -4.15
N ARG A 36 14.31 -9.14 -4.11
CA ARG A 36 13.38 -9.70 -5.10
C ARG A 36 13.12 -8.74 -6.26
N CYS A 37 13.59 -7.51 -6.17
CA CYS A 37 13.51 -6.57 -7.28
C CYS A 37 14.38 -7.05 -8.44
N PRO A 38 13.89 -6.96 -9.69
CA PRO A 38 14.66 -7.39 -10.85
C PRO A 38 15.85 -6.46 -11.08
N MET A 39 17.01 -7.04 -11.38
CA MET A 39 18.17 -6.35 -11.92
C MET A 39 18.64 -7.06 -13.21
N PRO A 40 18.95 -6.30 -14.28
CA PRO A 40 18.93 -4.82 -14.38
C PRO A 40 17.51 -4.23 -14.41
N PRO A 41 17.33 -2.95 -14.06
CA PRO A 41 16.03 -2.28 -14.18
C PRO A 41 15.57 -2.28 -15.64
N GLY A 42 14.31 -2.66 -15.84
CA GLY A 42 13.67 -2.66 -17.16
C GLY A 42 13.21 -1.26 -17.60
N PRO A 43 12.65 -1.14 -18.81
CA PRO A 43 12.08 0.11 -19.32
C PRO A 43 10.81 0.54 -18.57
N TYR A 44 10.18 -0.36 -17.83
CA TYR A 44 8.96 -0.11 -17.05
C TYR A 44 9.22 -0.38 -15.55
N PRO A 45 8.52 0.34 -14.65
CA PRO A 45 8.59 0.07 -13.23
C PRO A 45 8.07 -1.34 -12.94
N HIS A 46 8.74 -2.03 -12.03
CA HIS A 46 8.33 -3.35 -11.59
C HIS A 46 7.63 -3.24 -10.23
N TYR A 47 6.44 -3.83 -10.12
CA TYR A 47 5.66 -3.83 -8.88
C TYR A 47 5.49 -5.24 -8.33
N MET A 48 5.47 -5.35 -7.01
CA MET A 48 5.35 -6.62 -6.29
C MET A 48 4.26 -6.51 -5.21
N ALA A 49 3.48 -7.57 -5.02
CA ALA A 49 2.53 -7.62 -3.91
C ALA A 49 3.24 -7.58 -2.55
N ASN A 50 2.61 -6.90 -1.59
CA ASN A 50 2.98 -7.07 -0.20
C ASN A 50 2.32 -8.33 0.37
N PRO A 51 3.09 -9.34 0.81
CA PRO A 51 2.51 -10.58 1.34
C PRO A 51 1.81 -10.42 2.70
N ALA A 52 2.06 -9.32 3.40
CA ALA A 52 1.51 -9.05 4.73
C ALA A 52 0.27 -8.17 4.71
N ASP A 53 0.02 -7.42 3.63
CA ASP A 53 -1.08 -6.46 3.54
C ASP A 53 -1.49 -6.26 2.07
N CYS A 54 -2.74 -6.59 1.75
CA CYS A 54 -3.28 -6.42 0.41
C CYS A 54 -3.46 -4.97 -0.01
N GLY A 55 -3.62 -4.07 0.97
CA GLY A 55 -3.78 -2.63 0.75
C GLY A 55 -2.49 -1.91 0.41
N SER A 56 -1.37 -2.63 0.28
CA SER A 56 -0.08 -2.05 -0.09
C SER A 56 0.70 -2.95 -1.05
N PHE A 57 1.69 -2.37 -1.73
CA PHE A 57 2.55 -3.03 -2.70
C PHE A 57 3.95 -2.42 -2.67
N TYR A 58 4.89 -3.04 -3.36
CA TYR A 58 6.24 -2.55 -3.50
C TYR A 58 6.52 -2.09 -4.92
N MET A 59 7.03 -0.87 -5.06
CA MET A 59 7.61 -0.37 -6.30
C MET A 59 9.13 -0.57 -6.26
N CYS A 60 9.68 -1.27 -7.24
CA CYS A 60 11.11 -1.51 -7.33
C CYS A 60 11.83 -0.40 -8.10
N SER A 61 12.91 0.13 -7.52
CA SER A 61 13.82 1.04 -8.20
C SER A 61 15.25 0.77 -7.73
N TRP A 62 16.17 0.50 -8.66
CA TRP A 62 17.59 0.21 -8.37
C TRP A 62 17.82 -0.82 -7.25
N ASN A 63 17.11 -1.96 -7.30
CA ASN A 63 17.17 -3.02 -6.28
C ASN A 63 16.70 -2.61 -4.87
N ILE A 64 15.94 -1.52 -4.77
CA ILE A 64 15.29 -1.07 -3.56
C ILE A 64 13.78 -1.19 -3.77
N ALA A 65 13.10 -1.86 -2.83
CA ALA A 65 11.65 -1.94 -2.81
C ALA A 65 11.09 -0.81 -1.92
N PHE A 66 10.24 0.03 -2.51
CA PHE A 66 9.56 1.13 -1.84
C PHE A 66 8.12 0.72 -1.55
N LEU A 67 7.69 0.80 -0.30
CA LEU A 67 6.31 0.49 0.09
C LEU A 67 5.39 1.62 -0.37
N MET A 68 4.31 1.23 -1.06
CA MET A 68 3.28 2.10 -1.60
C MET A 68 1.93 1.60 -1.12
N ASP A 69 1.06 2.51 -0.69
CA ASP A 69 -0.30 2.18 -0.27
C ASP A 69 -1.27 2.34 -1.44
N CYS A 70 -2.22 1.41 -1.54
CA CYS A 70 -3.39 1.56 -2.38
C CYS A 70 -4.38 2.56 -1.75
N PRO A 71 -5.24 3.19 -2.57
CA PRO A 71 -6.38 3.93 -2.05
C PRO A 71 -7.24 3.05 -1.12
N ALA A 72 -7.91 3.70 -0.17
CA ALA A 72 -8.68 3.00 0.85
C ALA A 72 -9.70 2.02 0.23
N GLY A 73 -9.66 0.77 0.70
CA GLY A 73 -10.55 -0.30 0.25
C GLY A 73 -10.14 -1.00 -1.06
N LEU A 74 -9.01 -0.62 -1.67
CA LEU A 74 -8.46 -1.29 -2.85
C LEU A 74 -7.29 -2.19 -2.48
N HIS A 75 -7.10 -3.25 -3.25
CA HIS A 75 -6.01 -4.20 -3.12
C HIS A 75 -5.12 -4.19 -4.35
N PHE A 76 -3.84 -4.46 -4.18
CA PHE A 76 -2.93 -4.57 -5.32
C PHE A 76 -3.23 -5.83 -6.14
N ASN A 77 -3.61 -5.63 -7.40
CA ASN A 77 -3.79 -6.68 -8.40
C ASN A 77 -2.45 -6.95 -9.10
N THR A 78 -1.84 -8.10 -8.83
CA THR A 78 -0.55 -8.49 -9.41
C THR A 78 -0.61 -8.79 -10.90
N GLU A 79 -1.79 -9.16 -11.44
CA GLU A 79 -1.96 -9.46 -12.86
C GLU A 79 -2.04 -8.16 -13.68
N LEU A 80 -2.83 -7.20 -13.20
CA LEU A 80 -3.02 -5.91 -13.86
C LEU A 80 -1.99 -4.85 -13.45
N GLN A 81 -1.18 -5.12 -12.41
CA GLN A 81 -0.18 -4.20 -11.86
C GLN A 81 -0.78 -2.85 -11.38
N VAL A 82 -1.99 -2.89 -10.83
CA VAL A 82 -2.75 -1.71 -10.33
C VAL A 82 -3.51 -2.04 -9.06
N CYS A 83 -3.92 -1.02 -8.30
CA CYS A 83 -4.88 -1.20 -7.22
C CYS A 83 -6.29 -1.38 -7.78
N ASP A 84 -6.97 -2.44 -7.37
CA ASP A 84 -8.29 -2.84 -7.87
C ASP A 84 -9.19 -3.29 -6.71
N PHE A 85 -10.47 -3.53 -6.98
CA PHE A 85 -11.41 -4.03 -5.98
C PHE A 85 -10.97 -5.41 -5.47
N PRO A 86 -11.10 -5.69 -4.16
CA PRO A 86 -10.67 -6.95 -3.57
C PRO A 86 -11.18 -8.21 -4.29
N ILE A 87 -12.41 -8.17 -4.81
CA ILE A 87 -13.05 -9.27 -5.55
C ILE A 87 -12.32 -9.64 -6.85
N ASN A 88 -11.57 -8.70 -7.42
CA ASN A 88 -10.77 -8.88 -8.64
C ASN A 88 -9.31 -9.25 -8.33
N THR A 89 -8.95 -9.38 -7.05
CA THR A 89 -7.57 -9.66 -6.63
C THR A 89 -7.45 -11.07 -6.06
N HIS A 90 -6.34 -11.74 -6.33
CA HIS A 90 -5.99 -13.02 -5.71
C HIS A 90 -5.19 -12.83 -4.41
N CYS A 91 -5.51 -11.79 -3.64
CA CYS A 91 -4.76 -11.48 -2.44
C CYS A 91 -5.17 -12.38 -1.27
N ALA A 92 -4.30 -13.32 -0.91
CA ALA A 92 -4.38 -14.11 0.31
C ALA A 92 -3.34 -13.60 1.31
N ALA A 93 -3.42 -12.30 1.68
CA ALA A 93 -2.51 -11.77 2.70
C ALA A 93 -2.54 -12.70 3.90
N ALA A 94 -1.36 -13.14 4.34
CA ALA A 94 -1.26 -13.93 5.54
C ALA A 94 -1.96 -13.12 6.63
N ALA A 95 -2.97 -13.70 7.27
CA ALA A 95 -3.68 -13.11 8.39
C ALA A 95 -2.71 -12.96 9.57
N ALA A 96 -1.73 -12.07 9.45
CA ALA A 96 -1.06 -11.46 10.57
C ALA A 96 -2.13 -10.59 11.19
N THR A 97 -2.79 -11.15 12.19
CA THR A 97 -3.77 -10.54 13.06
C THR A 97 -3.23 -9.21 13.62
N LYS A 98 -3.33 -8.13 12.86
CA LYS A 98 -3.68 -6.84 13.42
C LYS A 98 -5.19 -6.83 13.45
N ALA A 99 -5.72 -7.19 14.62
CA ALA A 99 -7.08 -6.84 14.96
C ALA A 99 -7.27 -5.37 14.62
N HIS A 100 -8.02 -5.07 13.57
CA HIS A 100 -8.84 -3.89 13.63
C HIS A 100 -9.75 -4.12 14.83
N VAL A 101 -9.42 -3.51 15.95
CA VAL A 101 -10.35 -3.36 17.07
C VAL A 101 -11.48 -2.48 16.52
N GLN A 102 -12.50 -3.11 15.98
CA GLN A 102 -13.85 -2.58 16.02
C GLN A 102 -14.59 -3.39 17.07
N ASP A 103 -14.58 -2.80 18.25
CA ASP A 103 -15.27 -3.32 19.42
C ASP A 103 -16.79 -3.26 19.19
N THR A 104 -17.43 -4.37 19.53
CA THR A 104 -18.82 -4.53 20.00
C THR A 104 -20.04 -4.39 19.07
N ASN A 105 -20.72 -5.54 19.00
CA ASN A 105 -22.15 -5.79 19.16
C ASN A 105 -23.12 -5.45 18.03
N THR A 106 -23.42 -6.46 17.19
CA THR A 106 -24.82 -6.77 16.88
C THR A 106 -25.05 -8.29 16.86
N THR A 107 -25.69 -8.72 17.93
CA THR A 107 -26.37 -9.98 18.20
C THR A 107 -26.93 -10.69 16.96
N THR A 108 -26.52 -11.95 16.80
CA THR A 108 -27.25 -12.97 16.04
C THR A 108 -28.65 -13.16 16.61
N THR A 109 -29.67 -12.75 15.86
CA THR A 109 -31.03 -13.23 16.08
C THR A 109 -31.41 -14.11 14.91
N ALA A 110 -31.33 -15.42 15.11
CA ALA A 110 -32.07 -16.38 14.32
C ALA A 110 -33.56 -16.20 14.66
N ILE A 111 -34.34 -15.68 13.72
CA ILE A 111 -35.79 -15.83 13.71
C ILE A 111 -36.19 -16.41 12.36
N ASN A 112 -36.75 -17.61 12.46
CA ASN A 112 -37.36 -18.35 11.37
C ASN A 112 -38.67 -17.65 11.03
N ASP A 113 -38.90 -17.27 9.78
CA ASP A 113 -40.26 -17.24 9.25
C ASP A 113 -40.29 -17.40 7.74
N ALA A 114 -41.25 -18.18 7.28
CA ALA A 114 -41.35 -18.74 5.95
C ALA A 114 -42.19 -17.85 5.02
N THR A 115 -41.92 -17.98 3.72
CA THR A 115 -42.88 -17.78 2.62
C THR A 115 -43.48 -16.39 2.46
N HIS A 116 -43.08 -15.67 1.42
CA HIS A 116 -43.99 -15.14 0.40
C HIS A 116 -43.15 -14.64 -0.80
N ALA A 117 -43.13 -15.43 -1.88
CA ALA A 117 -43.00 -14.84 -3.20
C ALA A 117 -44.31 -14.09 -3.50
N PRO A 118 -44.22 -12.91 -4.13
CA PRO A 118 -44.98 -12.76 -5.35
C PRO A 118 -44.11 -12.24 -6.48
N ALA A 119 -44.57 -12.62 -7.66
CA ALA A 119 -44.02 -12.31 -8.95
C ALA A 119 -43.93 -10.81 -9.24
N ASP A 120 -42.99 -10.52 -10.14
CA ASP A 120 -43.18 -9.71 -11.33
C ASP A 120 -42.75 -8.22 -11.33
N MET A 121 -42.08 -7.92 -12.45
CA MET A 121 -41.76 -6.62 -13.05
C MET A 121 -40.67 -5.78 -12.35
N ILE A 122 -39.67 -5.19 -13.01
CA ILE A 122 -39.72 -4.46 -14.29
C ILE A 122 -38.38 -4.54 -15.05
N THR A 123 -38.55 -4.71 -16.35
CA THR A 123 -37.58 -4.61 -17.45
C THR A 123 -37.37 -3.14 -17.86
N THR A 124 -36.10 -2.75 -18.05
CA THR A 124 -35.57 -1.68 -18.96
C THR A 124 -35.97 -0.21 -18.64
N THR A 125 -35.04 0.74 -18.54
CA THR A 125 -34.35 1.41 -19.67
C THR A 125 -33.00 2.01 -19.26
N ALA A 126 -32.05 1.99 -20.20
CA ALA A 126 -30.78 2.72 -20.14
C ALA A 126 -31.02 4.24 -20.15
N PRO A 127 -30.13 5.07 -19.57
CA PRO A 127 -30.19 6.51 -19.71
C PRO A 127 -29.76 6.94 -21.12
N ASP A 128 -30.67 7.58 -21.83
CA ASP A 128 -30.39 8.28 -23.09
C ASP A 128 -29.39 9.43 -22.81
N TYR A 129 -28.19 9.31 -23.39
CA TYR A 129 -27.23 10.41 -23.48
C TYR A 129 -27.61 11.27 -24.69
N ASP A 130 -28.30 12.38 -24.42
CA ASP A 130 -28.63 13.41 -25.39
C ASP A 130 -27.35 14.11 -25.89
N THR A 131 -26.89 13.72 -27.07
CA THR A 131 -25.90 14.46 -27.87
C THR A 131 -26.60 15.43 -28.81
N THR A 132 -26.65 16.70 -28.40
CA THR A 132 -26.93 17.82 -29.31
C THR A 132 -25.63 18.63 -29.51
N ILE A 133 -25.02 18.52 -30.71
CA ILE A 133 -24.11 19.52 -31.32
C ILE A 133 -24.55 19.68 -32.78
#